data_AF-H8KM53-F1
#
_entry.id   AF-H8KM53-F1
#
_cell.length_a   1.000
_cell.length_b   1.000
_cell.length_c   1.000
_cell.angle_alpha   90.00
_cell.angle_beta   90.00
_cell.angle_gamma   90.00
#
_symmetry.space_group_name_H-M   'P 1'
#
loop_
_entity.id
_entity.type
_entity.pdbx_description
1 polymer ?
#
loop_
_entity_poly.entity_id
_entity_poly.type
_entity_poly.pdbx_seq_one_letter_code
_entity_poly.pdbx_strand_id
1 'polypeptide(L)'
;MRITLTVFLVSLTLLVHGQQKKTYFPAWTFQQKNINIYGVSAGLWNFTNDPQNTSSNGLRFSLIGEGIVVALAPRSPIAESDNLFQSIIDEPISERVNGISLPGTGNAGSYEINGVAIGLVGHLHNSVNGISVAAMINAAQRHNGIQTTLFMNQCYQMNGIQVGIFNTSKKTRGFQIGLWNVNERRKLPLINWNFGSKNS
;
A
#
# COMPACT_ATOMS: atom_id res chain seq x y z
N MET A 1 -34.19 12.58 32.86
CA MET A 1 -32.74 12.26 32.97
C MET A 1 -32.44 10.77 32.80
N ARG A 2 -33.23 9.85 33.39
CA ARG A 2 -32.97 8.39 33.25
C ARG A 2 -33.19 7.85 31.82
N ILE A 3 -34.25 8.26 31.14
CA ILE A 3 -34.58 7.76 29.78
C ILE A 3 -33.55 8.24 28.73
N THR A 4 -33.09 9.49 28.82
CA THR A 4 -32.06 10.04 27.93
C THR A 4 -30.72 9.35 28.09
N LEU A 5 -30.36 8.96 29.32
CA LEU A 5 -29.13 8.21 29.59
C LEU A 5 -29.18 6.80 28.99
N THR A 6 -30.33 6.12 29.09
CA THR A 6 -30.51 4.78 28.51
C THR A 6 -30.47 4.79 26.99
N VAL A 7 -31.12 5.77 26.35
CA VAL A 7 -31.07 5.92 24.87
C VAL A 7 -29.65 6.23 24.40
N PHE A 8 -28.90 7.05 25.14
CA PHE A 8 -27.50 7.34 24.85
C PHE A 8 -26.58 6.12 25.04
N LEU A 9 -26.80 5.31 26.07
CA LEU A 9 -26.05 4.06 26.28
C LEU A 9 -26.38 3.01 25.23
N VAL A 10 -27.66 2.87 24.84
CA VAL A 10 -28.08 1.96 23.78
C VAL A 10 -27.51 2.40 22.42
N SER A 11 -27.51 3.71 22.12
CA SER A 11 -26.87 4.21 20.90
C SER A 11 -25.35 4.00 20.93
N LEU A 12 -24.69 4.17 22.08
CA LEU A 12 -23.26 3.88 22.25
C LEU A 12 -22.97 2.38 22.00
N THR A 13 -23.82 1.47 22.49
CA THR A 13 -23.66 0.02 22.24
C THR A 13 -23.93 -0.37 20.79
N LEU A 14 -24.88 0.29 20.10
CA LEU A 14 -25.14 0.06 18.68
C LEU A 14 -24.00 0.60 17.80
N LEU A 15 -23.35 1.69 18.21
CA LEU A 15 -22.13 2.21 17.55
C LEU A 15 -20.92 1.28 17.76
N VAL A 16 -20.89 0.48 18.83
CA VAL A 16 -19.81 -0.48 19.13
C VAL A 16 -19.96 -1.81 18.36
N HIS A 17 -21.07 -2.06 17.68
CA HIS A 17 -21.23 -3.24 16.79
C HIS A 17 -20.49 -3.11 15.44
N GLY A 18 -19.37 -2.39 15.39
CA GLY A 18 -18.47 -2.42 14.25
C GLY A 18 -18.12 -3.86 13.88
N GLN A 19 -18.24 -4.21 12.59
CA GLN A 19 -18.05 -5.58 12.07
C GLN A 19 -16.94 -6.33 12.82
N GLN A 20 -17.33 -7.31 13.62
CA GLN A 20 -16.38 -8.13 14.39
C GLN A 20 -15.51 -8.91 13.41
N LYS A 21 -14.21 -8.57 13.35
CA LYS A 21 -13.25 -9.33 12.55
C LYS A 21 -12.90 -10.64 13.26
N LYS A 22 -12.99 -11.78 12.56
CA LYS A 22 -12.53 -13.06 13.11
C LYS A 22 -11.02 -13.04 13.28
N THR A 23 -10.51 -13.58 14.38
CA THR A 23 -9.07 -13.55 14.67
C THR A 23 -8.49 -14.97 14.63
N TYR A 24 -7.35 -15.10 13.96
CA TYR A 24 -6.62 -16.36 13.81
C TYR A 24 -5.17 -16.20 14.28
N PHE A 25 -4.69 -17.23 14.98
CA PHE A 25 -3.32 -17.36 15.47
C PHE A 25 -2.99 -18.86 15.57
N PRO A 26 -1.76 -19.31 15.26
CA PRO A 26 -0.59 -18.53 14.83
C PRO A 26 -0.47 -18.40 13.30
N ALA A 27 -1.39 -19.00 12.54
CA ALA A 27 -1.36 -18.93 11.09
C ALA A 27 -2.75 -19.05 10.46
N TRP A 28 -2.95 -18.44 9.29
CA TRP A 28 -4.19 -18.57 8.52
C TRP A 28 -4.03 -18.10 7.06
N THR A 29 -5.08 -18.26 6.25
CA THR A 29 -5.15 -17.70 4.90
C THR A 29 -5.74 -16.29 4.88
N PHE A 30 -5.14 -15.38 4.10
CA PHE A 30 -5.64 -14.00 3.96
C PHE A 30 -6.83 -13.86 2.99
N GLN A 31 -7.33 -14.98 2.43
CA GLN A 31 -8.39 -15.00 1.42
C GLN A 31 -9.83 -14.89 1.99
N GLN A 32 -10.01 -14.64 3.29
CA GLN A 32 -11.33 -14.46 3.91
C GLN A 32 -11.62 -12.98 4.20
N LYS A 33 -12.89 -12.59 4.12
CA LYS A 33 -13.36 -11.25 4.48
C LYS A 33 -13.34 -11.02 5.98
N ASN A 34 -12.94 -9.81 6.39
CA ASN A 34 -13.03 -9.28 7.75
C ASN A 34 -12.33 -10.18 8.78
N ILE A 35 -11.04 -10.41 8.60
CA ILE A 35 -10.24 -11.23 9.52
C ILE A 35 -8.96 -10.53 9.97
N ASN A 36 -8.46 -10.94 11.13
CA ASN A 36 -7.14 -10.64 11.66
C ASN A 36 -6.34 -11.93 11.73
N ILE A 37 -5.10 -11.90 11.27
CA ILE A 37 -4.15 -13.00 11.36
C ILE A 37 -2.95 -12.49 12.14
N TYR A 38 -2.52 -13.22 13.16
CA TYR A 38 -1.31 -12.95 13.92
C TYR A 38 -0.34 -14.12 13.75
N GLY A 39 0.90 -13.84 13.35
CA GLY A 39 1.92 -14.83 13.04
C GLY A 39 2.16 -14.95 11.53
N VAL A 40 1.72 -16.05 10.92
CA VAL A 40 1.97 -16.34 9.50
C VAL A 40 0.66 -16.30 8.69
N SER A 41 0.57 -15.41 7.72
CA SER A 41 -0.49 -15.45 6.71
C SER A 41 0.03 -15.95 5.38
N ALA A 42 -0.70 -16.88 4.76
CA ALA A 42 -0.30 -17.48 3.49
C ALA A 42 -1.50 -17.68 2.56
N GLY A 43 -1.31 -17.48 1.27
CA GLY A 43 -2.39 -17.63 0.32
C GLY A 43 -1.93 -17.51 -1.13
N LEU A 44 -2.89 -17.61 -2.03
CA LEU A 44 -2.71 -17.33 -3.45
C LEU A 44 -3.33 -15.97 -3.78
N TRP A 45 -3.24 -15.57 -5.05
CA TRP A 45 -3.80 -14.34 -5.59
C TRP A 45 -5.09 -13.87 -4.93
N ASN A 46 -5.16 -12.58 -4.62
CA ASN A 46 -6.33 -11.91 -4.09
C ASN A 46 -7.08 -11.12 -5.17
N PHE A 47 -7.41 -11.77 -6.30
CA PHE A 47 -8.23 -11.20 -7.39
C PHE A 47 -9.73 -11.25 -7.06
N THR A 48 -10.12 -10.67 -5.93
CA THR A 48 -11.54 -10.51 -5.61
C THR A 48 -12.00 -9.12 -6.04
N ASN A 49 -13.24 -9.02 -6.51
CA ASN A 49 -13.86 -7.74 -6.85
C ASN A 49 -14.21 -6.93 -5.59
N ASP A 50 -14.28 -7.58 -4.42
CA ASP A 50 -14.66 -6.94 -3.18
C ASP A 50 -13.48 -6.80 -2.21
N PRO A 51 -13.34 -5.68 -1.51
CA PRO A 51 -12.33 -5.53 -0.46
C PRO A 51 -12.52 -6.60 0.62
N GLN A 52 -11.44 -7.31 0.94
CA GLN A 52 -11.46 -8.33 1.99
C GLN A 52 -11.36 -7.73 3.38
N ASN A 53 -10.77 -6.53 3.55
CA ASN A 53 -10.51 -5.93 4.85
C ASN A 53 -9.74 -6.88 5.80
N THR A 54 -8.77 -7.62 5.26
CA THR A 54 -7.90 -8.54 6.00
C THR A 54 -6.77 -7.78 6.69
N SER A 55 -6.35 -8.22 7.87
CA SER A 55 -5.18 -7.70 8.56
C SER A 55 -4.19 -8.82 8.86
N SER A 56 -3.04 -8.80 8.20
CA SER A 56 -1.94 -9.75 8.36
C SER A 56 -0.85 -9.13 9.24
N ASN A 57 -0.69 -9.64 10.46
CA ASN A 57 0.26 -9.11 11.45
C ASN A 57 1.39 -10.14 11.67
N GLY A 58 2.57 -9.88 11.10
CA GLY A 58 3.72 -10.79 11.15
C GLY A 58 4.31 -11.05 9.76
N LEU A 59 4.39 -12.33 9.36
CA LEU A 59 4.92 -12.75 8.06
C LEU A 59 3.77 -13.05 7.10
N ARG A 60 3.78 -12.43 5.92
CA ARG A 60 2.76 -12.63 4.87
C ARG A 60 3.41 -13.17 3.61
N PHE A 61 2.97 -14.34 3.14
CA PHE A 61 3.53 -15.02 1.97
C PHE A 61 2.46 -15.25 0.90
N SER A 62 2.77 -15.05 -0.38
CA SER A 62 1.95 -15.61 -1.46
C SER A 62 2.79 -16.31 -2.50
N LEU A 63 2.35 -17.50 -2.92
CA LEU A 63 3.13 -18.38 -3.81
C LEU A 63 3.34 -17.75 -5.19
N ILE A 64 2.24 -17.31 -5.80
CA ILE A 64 2.24 -16.45 -6.99
C ILE A 64 1.58 -15.14 -6.56
N GLY A 65 2.36 -14.06 -6.51
CA GLY A 65 1.84 -12.73 -6.20
C GLY A 65 1.05 -12.14 -7.38
N GLU A 66 0.27 -11.09 -7.16
CA GLU A 66 -0.44 -10.39 -8.22
C GLU A 66 0.47 -9.42 -9.02
N GLY A 67 1.73 -9.26 -8.59
CA GLY A 67 2.67 -8.27 -9.11
C GLY A 67 2.98 -8.35 -10.61
N ILE A 68 2.75 -9.51 -11.24
CA ILE A 68 2.90 -9.65 -12.69
C ILE A 68 1.93 -8.74 -13.47
N VAL A 69 0.76 -8.45 -12.90
CA VAL A 69 -0.24 -7.58 -13.53
C VAL A 69 0.27 -6.14 -13.62
N VAL A 70 1.08 -5.70 -12.67
CA VAL A 70 1.67 -4.35 -12.66
C VAL A 70 2.61 -4.16 -13.85
N ALA A 71 3.38 -5.20 -14.22
CA ALA A 71 4.29 -5.15 -15.35
C ALA A 71 3.59 -5.16 -16.71
N LEU A 72 2.36 -5.66 -16.77
CA LEU A 72 1.55 -5.72 -17.99
C LEU A 72 0.55 -4.55 -18.11
N ALA A 73 0.52 -3.64 -17.13
CA ALA A 73 -0.41 -2.52 -17.13
C ALA A 73 -0.09 -1.57 -18.31
N PRO A 74 -1.05 -1.30 -19.22
CA PRO A 74 -0.79 -0.48 -20.41
C PRO A 74 -0.60 1.01 -20.08
N ARG A 75 -1.00 1.41 -18.87
CA ARG A 75 -0.91 2.77 -18.36
C ARG A 75 -0.42 2.77 -16.91
N SER A 76 0.15 3.89 -16.51
CA SER A 76 0.54 4.15 -15.12
C SER A 76 -0.65 3.92 -14.16
N PRO A 77 -0.52 3.09 -13.12
CA PRO A 77 -1.59 2.83 -12.16
C PRO A 77 -1.68 3.88 -11.02
N ILE A 78 -0.76 4.86 -10.98
CA ILE A 78 -0.82 5.97 -10.00
C ILE A 78 -1.79 7.07 -10.46
N ALA A 79 -2.41 7.76 -9.49
CA ALA A 79 -3.36 8.83 -9.76
C ALA A 79 -2.79 9.97 -10.61
N GLU A 80 -3.66 10.62 -11.39
CA GLU A 80 -3.28 11.76 -12.24
C GLU A 80 -3.66 13.12 -11.64
N SER A 81 -4.62 13.16 -10.71
CA SER A 81 -5.12 14.38 -10.06
C SER A 81 -5.29 14.17 -8.55
N ASP A 82 -5.37 15.27 -7.80
CA ASP A 82 -5.58 15.22 -6.35
C ASP A 82 -6.93 14.58 -5.98
N ASN A 83 -7.98 14.85 -6.77
CA ASN A 83 -9.30 14.25 -6.54
C ASN A 83 -9.27 12.74 -6.73
N LEU A 84 -8.62 12.25 -7.79
CA LEU A 84 -8.47 10.82 -8.04
C LEU A 84 -7.57 10.15 -7.00
N PHE A 85 -6.53 10.86 -6.54
CA PHE A 85 -5.71 10.38 -5.44
C PHE A 85 -6.55 10.18 -4.17
N GLN A 86 -7.36 11.16 -3.78
CA GLN A 86 -8.22 11.02 -2.60
C GLN A 86 -9.23 9.90 -2.77
N SER A 87 -9.87 9.77 -3.94
CA SER A 87 -10.83 8.68 -4.16
C SER A 87 -10.20 7.29 -4.02
N ILE A 88 -8.96 7.09 -4.49
CA ILE A 88 -8.25 5.82 -4.34
C ILE A 88 -7.81 5.58 -2.88
N ILE A 89 -7.41 6.63 -2.15
CA ILE A 89 -7.02 6.50 -0.74
C ILE A 89 -8.23 6.22 0.17
N ASP A 90 -9.40 6.76 -0.17
CA ASP A 90 -10.64 6.56 0.57
C ASP A 90 -11.32 5.23 0.23
N GLU A 91 -10.92 4.57 -0.86
CA GLU A 91 -11.42 3.24 -1.20
C GLU A 91 -11.07 2.21 -0.11
N PRO A 92 -12.02 1.31 0.21
CA PRO A 92 -11.79 0.25 1.19
C PRO A 92 -10.62 -0.66 0.77
N ILE A 93 -9.70 -0.89 1.70
CA ILE A 93 -8.52 -1.73 1.48
C ILE A 93 -8.85 -3.22 1.50
N SER A 94 -8.18 -3.99 0.66
CA SER A 94 -8.29 -5.45 0.63
C SER A 94 -7.48 -6.08 1.76
N GLU A 95 -6.24 -5.65 1.94
CA GLU A 95 -5.37 -6.20 2.97
C GLU A 95 -4.44 -5.13 3.55
N ARG A 96 -4.34 -5.11 4.88
CA ARG A 96 -3.30 -4.41 5.63
C ARG A 96 -2.26 -5.43 6.08
N VAL A 97 -1.00 -5.21 5.74
CA VAL A 97 0.11 -6.03 6.21
C VAL A 97 0.95 -5.22 7.19
N ASN A 98 1.00 -5.65 8.45
CA ASN A 98 1.86 -5.09 9.48
C ASN A 98 3.00 -6.08 9.75
N GLY A 99 4.18 -5.84 9.17
CA GLY A 99 5.32 -6.76 9.26
C GLY A 99 6.06 -6.95 7.92
N ILE A 100 6.33 -8.20 7.55
CA ILE A 100 7.10 -8.55 6.34
C ILE A 100 6.17 -9.24 5.33
N SER A 101 6.04 -8.66 4.15
CA SER A 101 5.31 -9.19 3.00
C SER A 101 6.29 -9.76 1.97
N LEU A 102 6.17 -11.04 1.67
CA LEU A 102 6.97 -11.81 0.71
C LEU A 102 6.06 -12.44 -0.37
N PRO A 103 5.40 -11.63 -1.22
CA PRO A 103 4.68 -12.12 -2.38
C PRO A 103 5.63 -12.59 -3.47
N GLY A 104 5.45 -13.80 -4.01
CA GLY A 104 6.34 -14.39 -5.03
C GLY A 104 6.66 -13.42 -6.17
N THR A 105 5.65 -12.86 -6.85
CA THR A 105 5.87 -11.88 -7.93
C THR A 105 5.63 -10.43 -7.48
N GLY A 106 5.12 -10.19 -6.29
CA GLY A 106 4.69 -8.86 -5.82
C GLY A 106 3.19 -8.74 -5.55
N ASN A 107 2.76 -7.60 -5.00
CA ASN A 107 1.36 -7.32 -4.67
C ASN A 107 0.73 -6.44 -5.73
N ALA A 108 -0.55 -6.66 -6.07
CA ALA A 108 -1.29 -5.73 -6.91
C ALA A 108 -2.74 -5.61 -6.46
N GLY A 109 -3.15 -4.40 -6.08
CA GLY A 109 -4.51 -4.10 -5.62
C GLY A 109 -4.50 -3.11 -4.45
N SER A 110 -5.60 -3.08 -3.69
CA SER A 110 -5.78 -2.16 -2.57
C SER A 110 -5.06 -2.65 -1.31
N TYR A 111 -3.75 -2.43 -1.25
CA TYR A 111 -2.88 -2.85 -0.14
C TYR A 111 -2.36 -1.67 0.67
N GLU A 112 -2.33 -1.85 2.00
CA GLU A 112 -1.58 -1.01 2.92
C GLU A 112 -0.45 -1.81 3.59
N ILE A 113 0.79 -1.37 3.42
CA ILE A 113 1.97 -2.03 3.99
C ILE A 113 2.56 -1.15 5.09
N ASN A 114 2.60 -1.66 6.32
CA ASN A 114 3.30 -1.07 7.45
C ASN A 114 4.47 -1.99 7.83
N GLY A 115 5.64 -1.76 7.22
CA GLY A 115 6.81 -2.62 7.37
C GLY A 115 7.58 -2.81 6.07
N VAL A 116 7.89 -4.06 5.71
CA VAL A 116 8.73 -4.42 4.57
C VAL A 116 7.91 -5.21 3.55
N ALA A 117 7.97 -4.84 2.27
CA ALA A 117 7.45 -5.63 1.16
C ALA A 117 8.58 -5.97 0.18
N ILE A 118 8.69 -7.24 -0.21
CA ILE A 118 9.68 -7.74 -1.17
C ILE A 118 8.99 -8.62 -2.21
N GLY A 119 8.98 -8.22 -3.48
CA GLY A 119 8.38 -8.97 -4.58
C GLY A 119 9.31 -9.11 -5.79
N LEU A 120 9.24 -10.23 -6.51
CA LEU A 120 10.17 -10.45 -7.65
C LEU A 120 9.85 -9.64 -8.91
N VAL A 121 8.60 -9.23 -9.14
CA VAL A 121 8.20 -8.49 -10.34
C VAL A 121 7.81 -7.07 -9.98
N GLY A 122 6.69 -6.88 -9.28
CA GLY A 122 6.26 -5.53 -8.96
C GLY A 122 5.16 -5.36 -7.93
N HIS A 123 5.11 -4.17 -7.36
CA HIS A 123 4.11 -3.77 -6.38
C HIS A 123 3.16 -2.72 -6.94
N LEU A 124 1.89 -2.81 -6.59
CA LEU A 124 0.91 -1.74 -6.66
C LEU A 124 0.22 -1.64 -5.28
N HIS A 125 0.50 -0.55 -4.56
CA HIS A 125 0.00 -0.31 -3.20
C HIS A 125 -0.77 1.02 -3.11
N ASN A 126 -1.73 1.11 -2.19
CA ASN A 126 -2.38 2.39 -1.86
C ASN A 126 -1.48 3.18 -0.94
N SER A 127 -0.98 2.54 0.12
CA SER A 127 -0.11 3.18 1.09
C SER A 127 1.00 2.24 1.54
N VAL A 128 2.20 2.79 1.69
CA VAL A 128 3.33 2.10 2.31
C VAL A 128 3.93 3.01 3.37
N ASN A 129 4.10 2.50 4.58
CA ASN A 129 4.89 3.09 5.65
C ASN A 129 6.04 2.12 5.96
N GLY A 130 7.19 2.32 5.31
CA GLY A 130 8.35 1.46 5.45
C GLY A 130 9.14 1.24 4.16
N ILE A 131 9.56 0.01 3.91
CA ILE A 131 10.45 -0.37 2.81
C ILE A 131 9.69 -1.21 1.79
N SER A 132 9.77 -0.85 0.51
CA SER A 132 9.21 -1.64 -0.58
C SER A 132 10.28 -1.91 -1.63
N VAL A 133 10.53 -3.19 -1.91
CA VAL A 133 11.58 -3.70 -2.80
C VAL A 133 10.92 -4.53 -3.89
N ALA A 134 11.10 -4.18 -5.16
CA ALA A 134 10.73 -5.05 -6.28
C ALA A 134 11.79 -5.09 -7.37
N ALA A 135 11.83 -6.10 -8.24
CA ALA A 135 12.82 -6.08 -9.32
C ALA A 135 12.43 -5.08 -10.43
N MET A 136 11.19 -5.13 -10.93
CA MET A 136 10.77 -4.36 -12.09
C MET A 136 10.10 -3.04 -11.69
N ILE A 137 8.88 -3.10 -11.18
CA ILE A 137 8.04 -1.90 -10.99
C ILE A 137 7.54 -1.81 -9.57
N ASN A 138 7.63 -0.63 -8.96
CA ASN A 138 7.03 -0.36 -7.68
C ASN A 138 6.17 0.89 -7.81
N ALA A 139 4.84 0.71 -7.77
CA ALA A 139 3.86 1.76 -7.87
C ALA A 139 3.14 1.93 -6.53
N ALA A 140 3.03 3.15 -6.03
CA ALA A 140 2.31 3.44 -4.80
C ALA A 140 1.54 4.76 -4.90
N GLN A 141 0.31 4.84 -4.39
CA GLN A 141 -0.34 6.16 -4.28
C GLN A 141 0.35 7.01 -3.21
N ARG A 142 0.60 6.44 -2.03
CA ARG A 142 1.37 7.09 -0.96
C ARG A 142 2.51 6.19 -0.51
N HIS A 143 3.72 6.73 -0.43
CA HIS A 143 4.88 6.00 0.07
C HIS A 143 5.65 6.85 1.08
N ASN A 144 5.72 6.39 2.32
CA ASN A 144 6.46 7.01 3.41
C ASN A 144 7.61 6.06 3.80
N GLY A 145 8.81 6.32 3.29
CA GLY A 145 9.99 5.49 3.56
C GLY A 145 10.85 5.25 2.32
N ILE A 146 11.32 4.01 2.13
CA ILE A 146 12.27 3.65 1.06
C ILE A 146 11.53 2.83 0.01
N GLN A 147 11.57 3.27 -1.24
CA GLN A 147 11.04 2.57 -2.39
C GLN A 147 12.21 2.25 -3.31
N THR A 148 12.48 0.96 -3.53
CA THR A 148 13.60 0.55 -4.37
C THR A 148 13.22 -0.50 -5.41
N THR A 149 13.74 -0.31 -6.61
CA THR A 149 13.62 -1.24 -7.73
C THR A 149 14.88 -1.30 -8.58
N LEU A 150 15.02 -2.35 -9.39
CA LEU A 150 16.05 -2.38 -10.43
C LEU A 150 15.64 -1.57 -11.66
N PHE A 151 14.35 -1.33 -11.89
CA PHE A 151 13.88 -0.63 -13.09
C PHE A 151 13.11 0.66 -12.80
N MET A 152 11.85 0.60 -12.34
CA MET A 152 11.01 1.80 -12.23
C MET A 152 10.25 1.92 -10.89
N ASN A 153 10.43 3.05 -10.22
CA ASN A 153 9.56 3.48 -9.12
C ASN A 153 8.58 4.56 -9.60
N GLN A 154 7.30 4.41 -9.25
CA GLN A 154 6.25 5.40 -9.46
C GLN A 154 5.53 5.67 -8.14
N CYS A 155 5.32 6.94 -7.82
CA CYS A 155 4.55 7.30 -6.64
C CYS A 155 3.71 8.57 -6.83
N TYR A 156 2.48 8.63 -6.32
CA TYR A 156 1.76 9.90 -6.33
C TYR A 156 2.32 10.84 -5.24
N GLN A 157 2.32 10.41 -3.99
CA GLN A 157 2.89 11.12 -2.83
C GLN A 157 4.06 10.35 -2.23
N MET A 158 5.29 10.77 -2.54
CA MET A 158 6.52 10.20 -1.99
C MET A 158 7.04 11.06 -0.84
N ASN A 159 7.17 10.48 0.34
CA ASN A 159 7.91 11.02 1.48
C ASN A 159 9.07 10.07 1.84
N GLY A 160 10.29 10.35 1.37
CA GLY A 160 11.45 9.50 1.64
C GLY A 160 12.39 9.35 0.46
N ILE A 161 12.79 8.11 0.13
CA ILE A 161 13.84 7.84 -0.85
C ILE A 161 13.31 6.89 -1.92
N GLN A 162 13.44 7.27 -3.19
CA GLN A 162 13.30 6.37 -4.35
C GLN A 162 14.67 5.99 -4.89
N VAL A 163 14.91 4.70 -5.11
CA VAL A 163 16.13 4.19 -5.75
C VAL A 163 15.77 3.22 -6.86
N GLY A 164 16.14 3.53 -8.09
CA GLY A 164 15.88 2.70 -9.27
C GLY A 164 16.35 3.39 -10.54
N ILE A 165 16.36 2.71 -11.68
CA ILE A 165 16.82 3.33 -12.94
C ILE A 165 15.95 4.55 -13.30
N PHE A 166 14.63 4.40 -13.19
CA PHE A 166 13.64 5.43 -13.42
C PHE A 166 12.84 5.69 -12.15
N ASN A 167 12.81 6.94 -11.68
CA ASN A 167 11.98 7.32 -10.55
C ASN A 167 11.04 8.44 -10.97
N THR A 168 9.75 8.30 -10.67
CA THR A 168 8.76 9.35 -10.90
C THR A 168 7.87 9.53 -9.69
N SER A 169 7.62 10.78 -9.31
CA SER A 169 6.53 11.08 -8.41
C SER A 169 5.83 12.41 -8.67
N LYS A 170 4.55 12.50 -8.28
CA LYS A 170 3.71 13.70 -8.50
C LYS A 170 3.79 14.73 -7.37
N LYS A 171 4.14 14.29 -6.17
CA LYS A 171 4.39 15.11 -5.00
C LYS A 171 5.54 14.46 -4.23
N THR A 172 6.70 15.10 -4.21
CA THR A 172 7.90 14.55 -3.59
C THR A 172 8.33 15.39 -2.40
N ARG A 173 8.59 14.71 -1.29
CA ARG A 173 9.33 15.23 -0.15
C ARG A 173 10.44 14.25 0.22
N GLY A 174 11.61 14.43 -0.38
CA GLY A 174 12.75 13.53 -0.21
C GLY A 174 13.65 13.46 -1.44
N PHE A 175 14.31 12.32 -1.63
CA PHE A 175 15.30 12.07 -2.67
C PHE A 175 14.84 11.01 -3.69
N GLN A 176 15.32 11.14 -4.92
CA GLN A 176 15.20 10.15 -5.99
C GLN A 176 16.59 9.92 -6.57
N ILE A 177 17.02 8.66 -6.66
CA ILE A 177 18.36 8.26 -7.10
C ILE A 177 18.21 7.26 -8.24
N GLY A 178 18.70 7.61 -9.42
CA GLY A 178 18.45 6.85 -10.65
C GLY A 178 18.99 7.51 -11.91
N LEU A 179 19.04 6.78 -13.02
CA LEU A 179 19.45 7.36 -14.31
C LEU A 179 18.55 8.52 -14.72
N TRP A 180 17.26 8.44 -14.43
CA TRP A 180 16.32 9.52 -14.69
C TRP A 180 15.26 9.66 -13.61
N ASN A 181 15.15 10.87 -13.03
CA ASN A 181 14.29 11.14 -11.89
C ASN A 181 13.35 12.32 -12.20
N VAL A 182 12.06 12.11 -12.03
CA VAL A 182 11.01 13.11 -12.28
C VAL A 182 10.24 13.38 -11.00
N ASN A 183 10.12 14.65 -10.64
CA ASN A 183 9.18 15.13 -9.62
C ASN A 183 8.35 16.30 -10.16
N GLU A 184 7.48 16.87 -9.33
CA GLU A 184 6.59 17.98 -9.69
C GLU A 184 7.30 19.29 -10.05
N ARG A 185 8.59 19.43 -9.69
CA ARG A 185 9.36 20.64 -9.96
C ARG A 185 10.27 20.50 -11.18
N ARG A 186 10.89 19.33 -11.35
CA ARG A 186 11.99 19.14 -12.31
C ARG A 186 12.26 17.69 -12.66
N LYS A 187 12.99 17.51 -13.77
CA LYS A 187 13.52 16.22 -14.25
C LYS A 187 15.05 16.29 -14.20
N LEU A 188 15.70 15.38 -13.48
CA LEU A 188 17.15 15.36 -13.31
C LEU A 188 17.71 13.93 -13.42
N PRO A 189 18.89 13.75 -14.04
CA PRO A 189 19.60 12.49 -14.00
C PRO A 189 20.32 12.31 -12.64
N LEU A 190 20.70 11.07 -12.33
CA LEU A 190 21.46 10.62 -11.16
C LEU A 190 20.77 10.87 -9.80
N ILE A 191 20.53 12.12 -9.43
CA ILE A 191 19.94 12.53 -8.15
C ILE A 191 18.93 13.67 -8.38
N ASN A 192 17.74 13.53 -7.81
CA ASN A 192 16.73 14.59 -7.70
C ASN A 192 16.20 14.66 -6.27
N TRP A 193 15.70 15.82 -5.87
CA TRP A 193 15.16 16.03 -4.52
C TRP A 193 14.07 17.09 -4.53
N ASN A 194 13.21 17.08 -3.53
CA ASN A 194 12.32 18.18 -3.21
C ASN A 194 12.00 18.18 -1.71
N PHE A 195 12.06 19.34 -1.06
CA PHE A 195 11.73 19.52 0.36
C PHE A 195 10.80 20.73 0.58
N GLY A 196 10.23 21.29 -0.49
CA GLY A 196 9.35 22.45 -0.37
C GLY A 196 8.14 22.15 0.48
N SER A 197 7.76 23.09 1.34
CA SER A 197 6.52 23.00 2.10
C SER A 197 5.32 23.06 1.17
N LYS A 198 4.23 22.38 1.56
CA LYS A 198 2.90 22.72 1.04
C LYS A 198 2.67 24.19 1.36
N ASN A 199 2.46 25.04 0.36
CA ASN A 199 1.55 26.14 0.59
C ASN A 199 0.18 25.47 0.69
N SER A 200 -0.35 25.53 1.92
CA SER A 200 -1.68 25.06 2.32
C SER A 200 -2.77 25.63 1.43
#